data_AF-A0AAE3U3B8-F1
#
_entry.id   AF-A0AAE3U3B8-F1
#
_cell.length_a   1.000
_cell.length_b   1.000
_cell.length_c   1.000
_cell.angle_alpha   90.00
_cell.angle_beta   90.00
_cell.angle_gamma   90.00
#
_symmetry.space_group_name_H-M   'P 1'
#
loop_
_entity.id
_entity.type
_entity.pdbx_description
1 polymer ?
#
loop_
_entity_poly.entity_id
_entity_poly.type
_entity_poly.pdbx_seq_one_letter_code
_entity_poly.pdbx_strand_id
1 'polypeptide(L)'
;MVEIDARDTPLHASERQEKLEAETMAARRIFGLLPPDRGTEYFALCDELESSRSAEAVFARAIDRLQPLQSNLVREGGTWAENGVSEQAVMERYGPVISAAMPDLWLEVQQMVRRHFAGHPFVPCPSAA
;
A
#
# COMPACT_ATOMS: atom_id res chain seq x y z
N MET A 1 -0.51 9.96 -7.14
CA MET A 1 -0.55 10.87 -8.32
C MET A 1 -1.98 11.12 -8.82
N VAL A 2 -2.74 10.07 -9.13
CA VAL A 2 -4.20 10.16 -9.37
C VAL A 2 -4.96 10.70 -8.14
N GLU A 3 -4.40 10.51 -6.95
CA GLU A 3 -4.88 11.03 -5.66
C GLU A 3 -4.98 12.56 -5.59
N ILE A 4 -4.36 13.31 -6.52
CA ILE A 4 -4.56 14.76 -6.61
C ILE A 4 -6.05 15.07 -6.82
N ASP A 5 -6.74 14.26 -7.61
CA ASP A 5 -8.17 14.42 -7.88
C ASP A 5 -9.02 13.40 -7.14
N ALA A 6 -8.59 12.12 -7.17
CA ALA A 6 -9.34 11.01 -6.59
C ALA A 6 -9.27 10.99 -5.05
N ARG A 7 -8.32 11.74 -4.46
CA ARG A 7 -7.94 11.72 -3.04
C ARG A 7 -7.40 10.35 -2.61
N ASP A 8 -6.77 10.33 -1.44
CA ASP A 8 -6.34 9.07 -0.83
C ASP A 8 -7.55 8.34 -0.22
N THR A 9 -7.58 7.01 -0.37
CA THR A 9 -8.58 6.17 0.29
C THR A 9 -7.85 5.23 1.24
N PRO A 10 -8.13 5.31 2.55
CA PRO A 10 -7.47 4.46 3.53
C PRO A 10 -7.60 2.98 3.17
N LEU A 11 -6.52 2.21 3.35
CA LEU A 11 -6.49 0.79 2.98
C LEU A 11 -7.64 -0.02 3.60
N HIS A 12 -8.12 0.38 4.79
CA HIS A 12 -9.18 -0.30 5.52
C HIS A 12 -10.60 0.23 5.23
N ALA A 13 -10.76 1.20 4.32
CA ALA A 13 -12.06 1.73 3.91
C ALA A 13 -12.89 0.70 3.11
N SER A 14 -14.20 0.91 3.08
CA SER A 14 -15.21 0.03 2.47
C SER A 14 -15.53 0.34 1.00
N GLU A 15 -15.17 1.51 0.49
CA GLU A 15 -15.65 2.04 -0.81
C GLU A 15 -14.63 1.80 -1.94
N ARG A 16 -14.72 0.66 -2.65
CA ARG A 16 -13.75 0.31 -3.70
C ARG A 16 -14.16 0.70 -5.14
N GLN A 17 -15.45 0.64 -5.47
CA GLN A 17 -15.89 0.82 -6.86
C GLN A 17 -15.86 2.28 -7.30
N GLU A 18 -16.44 3.17 -6.49
CA GLU A 18 -16.43 4.62 -6.74
C GLU A 18 -15.00 5.16 -6.78
N LYS A 19 -14.10 4.58 -5.97
CA LYS A 19 -12.67 4.88 -5.98
C LYS A 19 -12.03 4.60 -7.34
N LEU A 20 -12.25 3.41 -7.90
CA LEU A 20 -11.63 3.01 -9.17
C LEU A 20 -12.07 3.91 -10.34
N GLU A 21 -13.34 4.31 -10.35
CA GLU A 21 -13.88 5.25 -11.33
C GLU A 21 -13.25 6.64 -11.17
N ALA A 22 -13.14 7.14 -9.94
CA ALA A 22 -12.48 8.41 -9.64
C ALA A 22 -11.00 8.40 -10.04
N GLU A 23 -10.25 7.34 -9.72
CA GLU A 23 -8.85 7.16 -10.10
C GLU A 23 -8.66 7.10 -11.62
N THR A 24 -9.56 6.43 -12.34
CA THR A 24 -9.53 6.37 -13.80
C THR A 24 -9.78 7.75 -14.43
N MET A 25 -10.75 8.50 -13.92
CA MET A 25 -11.03 9.87 -14.38
C MET A 25 -9.85 10.80 -14.09
N ALA A 26 -9.26 10.69 -12.90
CA ALA A 26 -8.08 11.44 -12.50
C ALA A 26 -6.89 11.15 -13.41
N ALA A 27 -6.59 9.88 -13.69
CA ALA A 27 -5.52 9.47 -14.58
C ALA A 27 -5.70 10.08 -15.98
N ARG A 28 -6.90 9.95 -16.56
CA ARG A 28 -7.20 10.51 -17.89
C ARG A 28 -7.00 12.02 -17.93
N ARG A 29 -7.48 12.75 -16.92
CA ARG A 29 -7.33 14.20 -16.85
C ARG A 29 -5.88 14.61 -16.68
N ILE A 30 -5.18 14.04 -15.69
CA ILE A 30 -3.82 14.44 -15.30
C ILE A 30 -2.82 14.08 -16.40
N PHE A 31 -2.83 12.85 -16.89
CA PHE A 31 -1.90 12.43 -17.94
C PHE A 31 -2.23 13.07 -19.29
N GLY A 32 -3.50 13.43 -19.51
CA GLY A 32 -3.93 14.21 -20.69
C GLY A 32 -3.37 15.65 -20.75
N LEU A 33 -2.78 16.16 -19.65
CA LEU A 33 -2.08 17.46 -19.65
C LEU A 33 -0.66 17.38 -20.20
N LEU A 34 -0.10 16.17 -20.35
CA LEU A 34 1.25 15.96 -20.86
C LEU A 34 1.26 15.96 -22.41
N PRO A 35 2.43 16.14 -23.04
CA PRO A 35 2.59 15.85 -24.46
C PRO A 35 2.08 14.44 -24.82
N PRO A 36 1.49 14.22 -26.02
CA PRO A 36 0.74 13.01 -26.32
C PRO A 36 1.52 11.69 -26.13
N ASP A 37 2.80 11.69 -26.48
CA ASP A 37 3.71 10.57 -26.28
C ASP A 37 3.89 10.24 -24.80
N ARG A 38 4.15 11.26 -23.97
CA ARG A 38 4.32 11.11 -22.52
C ARG A 38 3.00 10.75 -21.84
N GLY A 39 1.91 11.43 -22.14
CA GLY A 39 0.61 11.17 -21.55
C GLY A 39 0.17 9.71 -21.76
N THR A 40 0.42 9.17 -22.96
CA THR A 40 0.12 7.76 -23.28
C THR A 40 1.02 6.80 -22.49
N GLU A 41 2.33 7.08 -22.43
CA GLU A 41 3.30 6.28 -21.67
C GLU A 41 2.92 6.18 -20.18
N TYR A 42 2.69 7.33 -19.53
CA TYR A 42 2.38 7.36 -18.11
C TYR A 42 0.99 6.78 -17.78
N PHE A 43 0.00 6.97 -18.65
CA PHE A 43 -1.30 6.32 -18.49
C PHE A 43 -1.16 4.80 -18.54
N ALA A 44 -0.38 4.27 -19.48
CA ALA A 44 -0.13 2.84 -19.59
C ALA A 44 0.60 2.28 -18.35
N LEU A 45 1.62 2.98 -17.84
CA LEU A 45 2.32 2.60 -16.60
C LEU A 45 1.39 2.62 -15.37
N CYS A 46 0.51 3.62 -15.27
CA CYS A 46 -0.48 3.71 -14.20
C CYS A 46 -1.44 2.51 -14.24
N ASP A 47 -1.97 2.20 -15.43
CA ASP A 47 -2.87 1.05 -15.62
C ASP A 47 -2.16 -0.29 -15.33
N GLU A 48 -0.89 -0.43 -15.73
CA GLU A 48 -0.06 -1.61 -15.41
C GLU A 48 0.12 -1.80 -13.89
N LEU A 49 0.39 -0.72 -13.17
CA LEU A 49 0.55 -0.73 -11.71
C LEU A 49 -0.75 -1.16 -11.01
N GLU A 50 -1.86 -0.49 -11.33
CA GLU A 50 -3.16 -0.75 -10.69
C GLU A 50 -3.65 -2.18 -10.94
N SER A 51 -3.41 -2.70 -12.15
CA SER A 51 -3.77 -4.07 -12.51
C SER A 51 -2.75 -5.13 -12.09
N SER A 52 -1.59 -4.72 -11.58
CA SER A 52 -0.52 -5.63 -11.11
C SER A 52 -0.10 -6.67 -12.16
N ARG A 53 -0.03 -6.27 -13.44
CA ARG A 53 0.19 -7.21 -14.56
C ARG A 53 1.64 -7.63 -14.77
N SER A 54 2.59 -6.79 -14.40
CA SER A 54 4.03 -7.07 -14.54
C SER A 54 4.66 -7.44 -13.19
N ALA A 55 5.87 -8.01 -13.24
CA ALA A 55 6.64 -8.28 -12.03
C ALA A 55 7.00 -6.98 -11.30
N GLU A 56 7.32 -5.93 -12.05
CA GLU A 56 7.61 -4.59 -11.54
C GLU A 56 6.39 -3.98 -10.85
N ALA A 57 5.20 -4.10 -11.44
CA ALA A 57 3.96 -3.63 -10.82
C ALA A 57 3.62 -4.38 -9.53
N VAL A 58 3.77 -5.71 -9.53
CA VAL A 58 3.60 -6.54 -8.32
C VAL A 58 4.57 -6.12 -7.22
N PHE A 59 5.84 -5.91 -7.57
CA PHE A 59 6.86 -5.47 -6.64
C PHE A 59 6.58 -4.07 -6.09
N ALA A 60 6.27 -3.10 -6.95
CA ALA A 60 5.93 -1.73 -6.55
C ALA A 60 4.72 -1.72 -5.60
N ARG A 61 3.69 -2.50 -5.89
CA ARG A 61 2.50 -2.62 -5.03
C ARG A 61 2.80 -3.28 -3.68
N ALA A 62 3.74 -4.22 -3.64
CA ALA A 62 4.18 -4.83 -2.40
C ALA A 62 4.95 -3.82 -1.52
N ILE A 63 5.79 -2.97 -2.10
CA ILE A 63 6.48 -1.88 -1.39
C ILE A 63 5.48 -0.85 -0.87
N ASP A 64 4.54 -0.43 -1.71
CA ASP A 64 3.44 0.48 -1.34
C ASP A 64 2.65 -0.06 -0.15
N ARG A 65 2.39 -1.37 -0.12
CA ARG A 65 1.68 -2.03 1.00
C ARG A 65 2.54 -2.15 2.26
N LEU A 66 3.85 -2.37 2.10
CA LEU A 66 4.78 -2.55 3.22
C LEU A 66 5.02 -1.26 4.00
N GLN A 67 5.08 -0.12 3.32
CA GLN A 67 5.39 1.18 3.92
C GLN A 67 4.43 1.56 5.08
N PRO A 68 3.10 1.57 4.91
CA PRO A 68 2.18 1.90 6.01
C PRO A 68 2.17 0.83 7.10
N LEU A 69 2.41 -0.44 6.76
CA LEU A 69 2.55 -1.52 7.75
C LEU A 69 3.71 -1.22 8.70
N GLN A 70 4.89 -0.93 8.14
CA GLN A 70 6.08 -0.63 8.92
C GLN A 70 5.86 0.62 9.77
N SER A 71 5.23 1.66 9.21
CA SER A 71 4.88 2.88 9.94
C SER A 71 4.01 2.58 11.16
N ASN A 72 3.01 1.72 11.02
CA ASN A 72 2.16 1.32 12.14
C ASN A 72 2.92 0.51 13.20
N LEU A 73 3.81 -0.41 12.80
CA LEU A 73 4.63 -1.15 13.76
C LEU A 73 5.53 -0.23 14.60
N VAL A 74 6.15 0.78 13.97
CA VAL A 74 7.03 1.75 14.66
C VAL A 74 6.24 2.68 15.59
N ARG A 75 4.96 2.93 15.29
CA ARG A 75 4.08 3.82 16.07
C ARG A 75 3.15 3.06 17.01
N GLU A 76 3.58 1.89 17.48
CA GLU A 76 2.82 1.07 18.43
C GLU A 76 1.37 0.83 17.97
N GLY A 77 1.20 0.57 16.68
CA GLY A 77 -0.09 0.33 16.04
C GLY A 77 -0.62 1.53 15.28
N GLY A 78 -0.23 2.77 15.61
CA GLY A 78 -0.58 3.98 14.86
C GLY A 78 -2.05 4.02 14.42
N THR A 79 -2.27 4.06 13.10
CA THR A 79 -3.61 4.09 12.51
C THR A 79 -4.38 2.78 12.72
N TRP A 80 -3.72 1.64 12.96
CA TRP A 80 -4.42 0.42 13.36
C TRP A 80 -5.11 0.59 14.71
N ALA A 81 -4.43 1.17 15.70
CA ALA A 81 -4.99 1.40 17.02
C ALA A 81 -6.13 2.44 16.96
N GLU A 82 -5.92 3.53 16.24
CA GLU A 82 -6.93 4.60 16.05
C GLU A 82 -8.22 4.10 15.39
N ASN A 83 -8.10 3.15 14.46
CA ASN A 83 -9.23 2.64 13.66
C ASN A 83 -9.71 1.24 14.09
N GLY A 84 -9.20 0.71 15.21
CA GLY A 84 -9.60 -0.61 15.72
C GLY A 84 -9.31 -1.77 14.76
N VAL A 85 -8.22 -1.69 13.99
CA VAL A 85 -7.83 -2.74 13.03
C VAL A 85 -7.30 -3.96 13.80
N SER A 86 -7.84 -5.14 13.50
CA SER A 86 -7.43 -6.41 14.11
C SER A 86 -6.20 -7.01 13.42
N GLU A 87 -5.50 -7.91 14.13
CA GLU A 87 -4.41 -8.72 13.56
C GLU A 87 -4.85 -9.44 12.28
N GLN A 88 -6.03 -10.07 12.32
CA GLN A 88 -6.61 -10.76 11.17
C GLN A 88 -6.76 -9.82 9.96
N ALA A 89 -7.28 -8.61 10.18
CA ALA A 89 -7.44 -7.63 9.11
C ALA A 89 -6.09 -7.18 8.53
N VAL A 90 -5.04 -7.08 9.35
CA VAL A 90 -3.67 -6.83 8.86
C VAL A 90 -3.16 -8.01 8.03
N MET A 91 -3.28 -9.25 8.53
CA MET A 91 -2.82 -10.43 7.81
C MET A 91 -3.51 -10.60 6.45
N GLU A 92 -4.83 -10.41 6.40
CA GLU A 92 -5.63 -10.56 5.18
C GLU A 92 -5.38 -9.45 4.16
N ARG A 93 -5.22 -8.19 4.61
CA ARG A 93 -5.05 -7.07 3.68
C ARG A 93 -3.63 -6.84 3.24
N TYR A 94 -2.62 -7.14 4.06
CA TYR A 94 -1.23 -6.88 3.72
C TYR A 94 -0.52 -8.13 3.20
N GLY A 95 -0.80 -9.29 3.81
CA GLY A 95 -0.04 -10.51 3.57
C GLY A 95 0.00 -10.97 2.11
N PRO A 96 -1.15 -11.19 1.43
CA PRO A 96 -1.16 -11.67 0.06
C PRO A 96 -0.42 -10.75 -0.93
N VAL A 97 -0.43 -9.43 -0.70
CA VAL A 97 0.22 -8.47 -1.59
C VAL A 97 1.73 -8.44 -1.37
N ILE A 98 2.18 -8.42 -0.11
CA ILE A 98 3.62 -8.39 0.21
C ILE A 98 4.26 -9.73 -0.13
N SER A 99 3.62 -10.85 0.19
CA SER A 99 4.17 -12.19 -0.05
C SER A 99 4.25 -12.55 -1.53
N ALA A 100 3.41 -11.95 -2.39
CA ALA A 100 3.47 -12.16 -3.84
C ALA A 100 4.79 -11.69 -4.46
N ALA A 101 5.41 -10.64 -3.91
CA ALA A 101 6.68 -10.11 -4.40
C ALA A 101 7.89 -10.45 -3.52
N MET A 102 7.68 -10.53 -2.20
CA MET A 102 8.73 -10.64 -1.19
C MET A 102 8.35 -11.69 -0.12
N PRO A 103 8.26 -12.99 -0.49
CA PRO A 103 7.78 -14.04 0.41
C PRO A 103 8.65 -14.19 1.66
N ASP A 104 9.97 -14.16 1.51
CA ASP A 104 10.91 -14.30 2.63
C ASP A 104 10.80 -13.13 3.60
N LEU A 105 10.64 -11.90 3.08
CA LEU A 105 10.43 -10.72 3.92
C LEU A 105 9.08 -10.81 4.66
N TRP A 106 8.03 -11.29 4.00
CA TRP A 106 6.74 -11.47 4.64
C TRP A 106 6.81 -12.45 5.82
N LEU A 107 7.66 -13.47 5.78
CA LEU A 107 7.87 -14.39 6.90
C LEU A 107 8.35 -13.69 8.18
N GLU A 108 9.20 -12.69 8.05
CA GLU A 108 9.68 -11.89 9.17
C GLU A 108 8.64 -10.84 9.58
N VAL A 109 8.07 -10.11 8.61
CA VAL A 109 7.09 -9.06 8.86
C VAL A 109 5.85 -9.59 9.56
N GLN A 110 5.32 -10.75 9.17
CA GLN A 110 4.15 -11.34 9.85
C GLN A 110 4.45 -11.70 11.31
N GLN A 111 5.68 -12.05 11.66
CA GLN A 111 6.06 -12.29 13.06
C GLN A 111 6.08 -10.98 13.84
N MET A 112 6.54 -9.89 13.24
CA MET A 112 6.51 -8.57 13.87
C MET A 112 5.08 -8.12 14.15
N VAL A 113 4.16 -8.34 13.19
CA VAL A 113 2.73 -8.07 13.38
C VAL A 113 2.15 -8.90 14.53
N ARG A 114 2.41 -10.22 14.55
CA ARG A 114 1.98 -11.09 15.67
C ARG A 114 2.47 -10.61 17.03
N ARG A 115 3.75 -10.25 17.12
CA ARG A 115 4.34 -9.75 18.37
C ARG A 115 3.67 -8.46 18.83
N HIS A 116 3.41 -7.52 17.92
CA HIS A 116 2.71 -6.28 18.23
C HIS A 116 1.34 -6.56 18.86
N PHE A 117 0.50 -7.38 18.22
CA PHE A 117 -0.83 -7.72 18.75
C PHE A 117 -0.80 -8.60 20.02
N ALA A 118 0.30 -9.31 20.28
CA ALA A 118 0.54 -10.02 21.53
C ALA A 118 1.03 -9.10 22.68
N GLY A 119 1.14 -7.78 22.47
CA GLY A 119 1.60 -6.83 23.49
C GLY A 119 3.12 -6.68 23.57
N HIS A 120 3.86 -7.15 22.56
CA HIS A 120 5.30 -7.01 22.42
C HIS A 120 5.62 -6.09 21.23
N PRO A 121 5.44 -4.75 21.37
CA PRO A 121 5.59 -3.81 20.28
C PRO A 121 7.01 -3.80 19.71
N PHE A 122 7.12 -3.45 18.44
CA PHE A 122 8.41 -3.33 17.77
C PHE A 122 9.23 -2.19 18.40
N VAL A 123 10.43 -2.52 18.88
CA VAL A 123 11.40 -1.54 19.36
C VAL A 123 12.46 -1.38 18.27
N PRO A 124 12.51 -0.24 17.55
CA PRO A 124 13.60 0.01 16.63
C PRO A 124 14.92 0.04 17.40
N CYS A 125 15.97 -0.56 16.82
CA CYS A 125 17.31 -0.46 17.39
C CYS A 125 17.66 1.03 17.54
N PRO A 126 18.13 1.50 18.71
CA PRO A 126 18.50 2.90 18.87
C PRO A 126 19.55 3.24 17.81
N SER A 127 19.29 4.30 17.04
CA SER A 127 20.27 4.82 16.08
C SER A 127 21.58 5.03 16.82
N ALA A 128 22.66 4.38 16.35
CA ALA A 128 23.99 4.77 16.77
C ALA A 128 24.15 6.25 16.42
N ALA A 129 24.28 7.09 17.46
CA ALA A 129 24.58 8.51 17.34
C ALA A 129 26.02 8.72 16.84
#